data_AF-A0A1A0XSG7-F1
#
_entry.id   AF-A0A1A0XSG7-F1
#
_cell.length_a   1.000
_cell.length_b   1.000
_cell.length_c   1.000
_cell.angle_alpha   90.00
_cell.angle_beta   90.00
_cell.angle_gamma   90.00
#
_symmetry.space_group_name_H-M   'P 1'
#
loop_
_entity.id
_entity.type
_entity.pdbx_description
1 polymer ?
#
loop_
_entity_poly.entity_id
_entity_poly.type
_entity_poly.pdbx_seq_one_letter_code
_entity_poly.pdbx_strand_id
1 'polypeptide(L)'
;MLCAVLAVGLGVRWYFLDRQTMDYQNFLSRWYDTLDEQGFSAFREQFADYNYPYLYLIWLLTVLHVPSLIGIKALSIIFDVALASLAYRIVVLRTDRFWLRALAFGVVFLLPSVIMNSAWWGQADAIYTACVVAGIYFLLRAQGSDARRGDTREGDSGRQAHVGNRPAWNRSAWAVRAWNPYVSNSVVACVFFGLAISFKLQAIFVLPVVLWLLVRRRIPWYALLAIPAVYVLLDLPAVVAGASWSTALSVYLNQTDSYKQLTLGAANLYQLIPISGDATWLAHLGIGLAALVIVVFLAWSLWKKPAVTPASILVVATASAAIVPFLLPAMHDRYFYAVEILSVIAAFYMPIWFIAVPVLIQASAIGVYHSSLSGDQGHGMTRQFHGNSGGAGQPSGQPGGQPSGQPAGQSPTGQPAGPGGPGRPGGRGEQSGPGRPDGHGGSGGYTSGRGDTALTVYASLMAAAVLGLVISVVDTVRRPAPRPAHDDAAT
;
A
#
# COMPACT_ATOMS: atom_id res chain seq x y z
N MET A 1 -12.72 12.59 -24.28
CA MET A 1 -13.09 12.13 -22.93
C MET A 1 -11.87 11.95 -22.02
N LEU A 2 -10.93 11.04 -22.31
CA LEU A 2 -9.75 10.82 -21.46
C LEU A 2 -8.92 12.08 -21.21
N CYS A 3 -8.66 12.90 -22.24
CA CYS A 3 -7.94 14.17 -22.07
C CYS A 3 -8.66 15.16 -21.15
N ALA A 4 -10.00 15.19 -21.20
CA ALA A 4 -10.80 16.06 -20.32
C ALA A 4 -10.73 15.58 -18.86
N VAL A 5 -10.85 14.27 -18.63
CA VAL A 5 -10.67 13.66 -17.30
C VAL A 5 -9.27 13.92 -16.75
N LEU A 6 -8.24 13.77 -17.59
CA LEU A 6 -6.86 14.06 -17.22
C LEU A 6 -6.68 15.54 -16.85
N ALA A 7 -7.17 16.46 -17.67
CA ALA A 7 -7.09 17.89 -17.41
C ALA A 7 -7.81 18.28 -16.12
N VAL A 8 -9.03 17.78 -15.88
CA VAL A 8 -9.77 18.02 -14.64
C VAL A 8 -9.02 17.46 -13.44
N GLY A 9 -8.59 16.20 -13.49
CA GLY A 9 -7.90 15.58 -12.35
C GLY A 9 -6.53 16.19 -12.06
N LEU A 10 -5.82 16.70 -13.06
CA LEU A 10 -4.59 17.49 -12.87
C LEU A 10 -4.90 18.88 -12.29
N GLY A 11 -5.97 19.53 -12.75
CA GLY A 11 -6.42 20.82 -12.22
C GLY A 11 -6.81 20.75 -10.73
N VAL A 12 -7.49 19.68 -10.31
CA VAL A 12 -7.79 19.45 -8.89
C VAL A 12 -6.52 19.24 -8.07
N ARG A 13 -5.56 18.47 -8.59
CA ARG A 13 -4.27 18.22 -7.91
C ARG A 13 -3.42 19.48 -7.79
N TRP A 14 -3.47 20.37 -8.79
CA TRP A 14 -2.75 21.64 -8.80
C TRP A 14 -3.04 22.48 -7.55
N TYR A 15 -4.30 22.50 -7.11
CA TYR A 15 -4.74 23.23 -5.92
C TYR A 15 -4.05 22.78 -4.62
N PHE A 16 -3.52 21.56 -4.56
CA PHE A 16 -2.90 21.01 -3.35
C PHE A 16 -1.37 21.01 -3.38
N LEU A 17 -0.72 21.43 -4.48
CA LEU A 17 0.73 21.24 -4.67
C LEU A 17 1.57 22.01 -3.65
N ASP A 18 1.14 23.20 -3.24
CA ASP A 18 1.79 24.06 -2.25
C ASP A 18 1.62 23.58 -0.79
N ARG A 19 0.66 22.69 -0.53
CA ARG A 19 0.36 22.22 0.81
C ARG A 19 1.47 21.36 1.39
N GLN A 20 2.10 21.79 2.48
CA GLN A 20 3.01 20.94 3.24
C GLN A 20 2.27 20.15 4.31
N THR A 21 2.63 18.88 4.47
CA THR A 21 2.07 17.96 5.48
C THR A 21 3.12 17.60 6.52
N MET A 22 2.69 17.04 7.66
CA MET A 22 3.63 16.54 8.68
C MET A 22 4.57 15.47 8.11
N ASP A 23 4.07 14.58 7.25
CA ASP A 23 4.90 13.57 6.58
C ASP A 23 6.01 14.22 5.74
N TYR A 24 5.67 15.30 5.02
CA TYR A 24 6.65 16.04 4.25
C TYR A 24 7.71 16.71 5.14
N GLN A 25 7.29 17.40 6.21
CA GLN A 25 8.18 18.15 7.10
C GLN A 25 9.06 17.24 7.97
N ASN A 26 8.53 16.10 8.40
CA ASN A 26 9.22 15.19 9.31
C ASN A 26 10.13 14.20 8.58
N PHE A 27 9.78 13.82 7.35
CA PHE A 27 10.46 12.74 6.63
C PHE A 27 10.95 13.18 5.25
N LEU A 28 10.02 13.46 4.32
CA LEU A 28 10.37 13.58 2.89
C LEU A 28 11.33 14.73 2.59
N SER A 29 11.15 15.90 3.21
CA SER A 29 12.07 17.03 3.07
C SER A 29 13.47 16.69 3.58
N ARG A 30 13.57 16.06 4.76
CA ARG A 30 14.86 15.66 5.34
C ARG A 30 15.61 14.63 4.51
N TRP A 31 14.89 13.67 3.93
CA TRP A 31 15.48 12.71 3.00
C TRP A 31 16.00 13.39 1.74
N TYR A 32 15.24 14.33 1.20
CA TYR A 32 15.65 15.14 0.06
C TYR A 32 16.92 15.93 0.41
N ASP A 33 16.93 16.66 1.52
CA ASP A 33 18.07 17.50 1.94
C ASP A 33 19.32 16.64 2.16
N THR A 34 19.19 15.47 2.79
CA THR A 34 20.30 14.51 2.96
C THR A 34 20.90 14.08 1.62
N LEU A 35 20.04 13.80 0.64
CA LEU A 35 20.45 13.38 -0.71
C LEU A 35 21.02 14.53 -1.54
N ASP A 36 20.58 15.75 -1.30
CA ASP A 36 21.08 16.97 -1.95
C ASP A 36 22.49 17.30 -1.41
N GLU A 37 22.69 17.20 -0.09
CA GLU A 37 23.96 17.50 0.57
C GLU A 37 25.04 16.43 0.34
N GLN A 38 24.69 15.15 0.46
CA GLN A 38 25.65 14.04 0.44
C GLN A 38 25.70 13.30 -0.91
N GLY A 39 24.79 13.62 -1.82
CA GLY A 39 24.66 12.94 -3.10
C GLY A 39 24.47 11.43 -2.96
N PHE A 40 25.04 10.67 -3.89
CA PHE A 40 24.90 9.21 -3.92
C PHE A 40 25.57 8.52 -2.73
N SER A 41 26.50 9.18 -2.02
CA SER A 41 27.17 8.61 -0.85
C SER A 41 26.26 8.45 0.37
N ALA A 42 25.13 9.18 0.41
CA ALA A 42 24.11 9.08 1.45
C ALA A 42 23.59 7.63 1.62
N PHE A 43 23.57 6.85 0.54
CA PHE A 43 23.02 5.49 0.53
C PHE A 43 23.82 4.50 1.40
N ARG A 44 25.04 4.85 1.82
CA ARG A 44 25.80 4.00 2.75
C ARG A 44 25.14 3.93 4.13
N GLU A 45 24.42 4.99 4.53
CA GLU A 45 23.76 5.12 5.82
C GLU A 45 22.26 4.81 5.70
N GLN A 46 21.63 4.41 6.80
CA GLN A 46 20.18 4.23 6.88
C GLN A 46 19.52 5.49 7.44
N PHE A 47 19.11 6.41 6.55
CA PHE A 47 18.49 7.70 6.94
C PHE A 47 16.97 7.75 6.70
N ALA A 48 16.38 6.71 6.10
CA ALA A 48 14.96 6.62 5.78
C ALA A 48 14.36 5.28 6.21
N ASP A 49 13.03 5.25 6.32
CA ASP A 49 12.22 4.06 6.63
C ASP A 49 11.63 3.40 5.36
N TYR A 50 12.13 3.79 4.18
CA TYR A 50 11.86 3.17 2.90
C TYR A 50 13.05 2.32 2.47
N ASN A 51 12.79 1.30 1.66
CA ASN A 51 13.85 0.67 0.90
C ASN A 51 14.34 1.62 -0.23
N TYR A 52 15.52 1.36 -0.77
CA TYR A 52 16.25 2.26 -1.66
C TYR A 52 15.56 2.69 -2.97
N PRO A 53 14.69 1.92 -3.64
CA PRO A 53 14.14 2.32 -4.94
C PRO A 53 13.43 3.67 -4.93
N TYR A 54 12.67 3.97 -3.88
CA TYR A 54 12.00 5.26 -3.76
C TYR A 54 13.00 6.40 -3.52
N LEU A 55 14.03 6.13 -2.72
CA LEU A 55 15.08 7.10 -2.41
C LEU A 55 15.92 7.42 -3.65
N TYR A 56 16.13 6.48 -4.58
CA TYR A 56 16.76 6.79 -5.87
C TYR A 56 15.92 7.75 -6.72
N LEU A 57 14.58 7.65 -6.66
CA LEU A 57 13.71 8.58 -7.36
C LEU A 57 13.81 9.98 -6.75
N ILE A 58 13.88 10.08 -5.41
CA ILE A 58 14.11 11.35 -4.72
C ILE A 58 15.49 11.92 -5.07
N TRP A 59 16.54 11.08 -5.05
CA TRP A 59 17.89 11.48 -5.44
C TRP A 59 17.95 12.01 -6.88
N LEU A 60 17.20 11.40 -7.81
CA LEU A 60 17.12 11.93 -9.17
C LEU A 60 16.52 13.35 -9.21
N LEU A 61 15.58 13.67 -8.32
CA LEU A 61 15.04 15.02 -8.21
C LEU A 61 16.10 16.03 -7.71
N THR A 62 16.98 15.62 -6.79
CA THR A 62 18.09 16.48 -6.32
C THR A 62 19.08 16.77 -7.44
N VAL A 63 19.47 15.74 -8.21
CA VAL A 63 20.35 15.87 -9.38
C VAL A 63 19.75 16.81 -10.44
N LEU A 64 18.43 16.75 -10.63
CA LEU A 64 17.70 17.61 -11.58
C LEU A 64 17.37 19.00 -11.02
N HIS A 65 17.76 19.31 -9.77
CA HIS A 65 17.51 20.58 -9.09
C HIS A 65 16.01 20.94 -9.05
N VAL A 66 15.14 19.94 -8.90
CA VAL A 66 13.68 20.14 -8.84
C VAL A 66 13.27 20.48 -7.40
N PRO A 67 12.48 21.54 -7.15
CA PRO A 67 12.03 21.87 -5.80
C PRO A 67 11.36 20.66 -5.12
N SER A 68 11.87 20.28 -3.94
CA SER A 68 11.55 19.01 -3.26
C SER A 68 10.05 18.74 -3.12
N LEU A 69 9.28 19.69 -2.59
CA LEU A 69 7.83 19.56 -2.43
C LEU A 69 7.11 19.25 -3.75
N ILE A 70 7.42 20.02 -4.81
CA ILE A 70 6.76 19.89 -6.11
C ILE A 70 7.23 18.61 -6.80
N GLY A 71 8.53 18.31 -6.75
CA GLY A 71 9.12 17.13 -7.38
C GLY A 71 8.56 15.83 -6.80
N ILE A 72 8.49 15.72 -5.47
CA ILE A 72 7.97 14.52 -4.81
C ILE A 72 6.48 14.33 -5.13
N LYS A 73 5.67 15.39 -5.07
CA LYS A 73 4.25 15.31 -5.44
C LYS A 73 4.07 14.98 -6.92
N ALA A 74 4.88 15.56 -7.80
CA ALA A 74 4.84 15.26 -9.23
C ALA A 74 5.15 13.78 -9.49
N LEU A 75 6.13 13.20 -8.77
CA LEU A 75 6.43 11.79 -8.83
C LEU A 75 5.21 10.94 -8.46
N SER A 76 4.53 11.23 -7.35
CA SER A 76 3.30 10.54 -6.96
C SER A 76 2.20 10.68 -8.02
N ILE A 77 1.99 11.88 -8.57
CA ILE A 77 0.96 12.16 -9.59
C ILE A 77 1.23 11.40 -10.90
N ILE A 78 2.50 11.26 -11.31
CA ILE A 78 2.87 10.43 -12.47
C ILE A 78 2.39 8.99 -12.27
N PHE A 79 2.54 8.44 -11.07
CA PHE A 79 2.08 7.10 -10.75
C PHE A 79 0.56 6.99 -10.61
N ASP A 80 -0.16 8.06 -10.25
CA ASP A 80 -1.64 8.08 -10.36
C ASP A 80 -2.10 7.87 -11.80
N VAL A 81 -1.44 8.56 -12.76
CA VAL A 81 -1.74 8.42 -14.20
C VAL A 81 -1.39 7.02 -14.69
N ALA A 82 -0.24 6.48 -14.26
CA ALA A 82 0.16 5.11 -14.58
C ALA A 82 -0.85 4.09 -14.04
N LEU A 83 -1.30 4.26 -12.79
CA LEU A 83 -2.27 3.41 -12.12
C LEU A 83 -3.64 3.42 -12.82
N ALA A 84 -4.15 4.62 -13.15
CA ALA A 84 -5.38 4.76 -13.93
C ALA A 84 -5.27 4.16 -15.34
N SER A 85 -4.11 4.30 -15.98
CA SER A 85 -3.81 3.68 -17.27
C SER A 85 -3.79 2.15 -17.20
N LEU A 86 -3.27 1.59 -16.10
CA LEU A 86 -3.28 0.14 -15.87
C LEU A 86 -4.70 -0.37 -15.60
N ALA A 87 -5.53 0.37 -14.86
CA ALA A 87 -6.95 0.05 -14.69
C ALA A 87 -7.67 0.00 -16.06
N TYR A 88 -7.44 1.00 -16.92
CA TYR A 88 -7.91 0.99 -18.31
C TYR A 88 -7.46 -0.27 -19.06
N ARG A 89 -6.16 -0.61 -18.98
CA ARG A 89 -5.56 -1.76 -19.67
C ARG A 89 -6.11 -3.10 -19.19
N ILE A 90 -6.42 -3.23 -17.89
CA ILE A 90 -7.09 -4.42 -17.38
C ILE A 90 -8.51 -4.49 -17.97
N VAL A 91 -9.30 -3.43 -17.90
CA VAL A 91 -10.68 -3.44 -18.43
C VAL A 91 -10.75 -3.67 -19.94
N VAL A 92 -9.72 -3.29 -20.70
CA VAL A 92 -9.57 -3.67 -22.12
C VAL A 92 -9.63 -5.18 -22.33
N LEU A 93 -9.11 -5.99 -21.39
CA LEU A 93 -9.14 -7.46 -21.49
C LEU A 93 -10.54 -8.05 -21.33
N ARG A 94 -11.54 -7.25 -20.93
CA ARG A 94 -12.92 -7.71 -20.64
C ARG A 94 -13.96 -7.23 -21.64
N THR A 95 -13.78 -6.05 -22.22
CA THR A 95 -14.80 -5.42 -23.06
C THR A 95 -14.18 -4.52 -24.13
N ASP A 96 -14.83 -4.43 -25.30
CA ASP A 96 -14.51 -3.49 -26.37
C ASP A 96 -15.13 -2.11 -26.25
N ARG A 97 -16.03 -1.93 -25.29
CA ARG A 97 -16.73 -0.66 -25.07
C ARG A 97 -15.76 0.38 -24.53
N PHE A 98 -15.40 1.34 -25.37
CA PHE A 98 -14.48 2.42 -25.02
C PHE A 98 -14.88 3.17 -23.74
N TRP A 99 -16.18 3.48 -23.58
CA TRP A 99 -16.65 4.25 -22.43
C TRP A 99 -16.44 3.53 -21.09
N LEU A 100 -16.55 2.19 -21.03
CA LEU A 100 -16.27 1.42 -19.82
C LEU A 100 -14.78 1.45 -19.46
N ARG A 101 -13.91 1.32 -20.46
CA ARG A 101 -12.45 1.40 -20.28
C ARG A 101 -12.05 2.78 -19.75
N ALA A 102 -12.62 3.82 -20.34
CA ALA A 102 -12.34 5.20 -19.95
C ALA A 102 -13.03 5.61 -18.64
N LEU A 103 -14.16 4.99 -18.28
CA LEU A 103 -14.75 5.10 -16.95
C LEU A 103 -13.81 4.50 -15.89
N ALA A 104 -13.20 3.34 -16.14
CA ALA A 104 -12.24 2.75 -15.22
C ALA A 104 -11.04 3.67 -14.96
N PHE A 105 -10.49 4.26 -16.04
CA PHE A 105 -9.46 5.30 -15.93
C PHE A 105 -9.94 6.48 -15.07
N GLY A 106 -11.12 7.03 -15.40
CA GLY A 106 -11.62 8.25 -14.75
C GLY A 106 -11.98 8.05 -13.29
N VAL A 107 -12.62 6.94 -12.93
CA VAL A 107 -12.93 6.61 -11.54
C VAL A 107 -11.63 6.53 -10.74
N VAL A 108 -10.66 5.70 -11.17
CA VAL A 108 -9.39 5.54 -10.45
C VAL A 108 -8.62 6.86 -10.34
N PHE A 109 -8.50 7.63 -11.42
CA PHE A 109 -7.74 8.87 -11.42
C PHE A 109 -8.37 9.99 -10.56
N LEU A 110 -9.70 9.97 -10.42
CA LEU A 110 -10.47 10.98 -9.67
C LEU A 110 -10.90 10.49 -8.28
N LEU A 111 -10.47 9.30 -7.84
CA LEU A 111 -10.72 8.84 -6.49
C LEU A 111 -10.16 9.86 -5.48
N PRO A 112 -10.95 10.28 -4.47
CA PRO A 112 -10.48 11.22 -3.46
C PRO A 112 -9.20 10.74 -2.77
N SER A 113 -9.11 9.45 -2.45
CA SER A 113 -7.93 8.85 -1.83
C SER A 113 -6.68 8.89 -2.70
N VAL A 114 -6.82 8.71 -4.01
CA VAL A 114 -5.70 8.83 -4.98
C VAL A 114 -5.20 10.27 -5.04
N ILE A 115 -6.13 11.24 -5.13
CA ILE A 115 -5.79 12.68 -5.12
C ILE A 115 -5.11 13.07 -3.81
N MET A 116 -5.62 12.61 -2.66
CA MET A 116 -5.05 12.91 -1.35
C MET A 116 -3.67 12.26 -1.19
N ASN A 117 -3.49 11.02 -1.63
CA ASN A 117 -2.22 10.32 -1.53
C ASN A 117 -1.10 11.07 -2.26
N SER A 118 -1.37 11.50 -3.49
CA SER A 118 -0.37 12.15 -4.33
C SER A 118 -0.25 13.65 -4.06
N ALA A 119 -1.27 14.43 -4.36
CA ALA A 119 -1.18 15.89 -4.40
C ALA A 119 -1.24 16.53 -3.01
N TRP A 120 -1.98 15.93 -2.07
CA TRP A 120 -2.02 16.44 -0.70
C TRP A 120 -0.80 15.97 0.10
N TRP A 121 -0.57 14.66 0.21
CA TRP A 121 0.49 14.12 1.06
C TRP A 121 1.86 13.94 0.39
N GLY A 122 1.93 13.72 -0.93
CA GLY A 122 3.19 13.39 -1.60
C GLY A 122 3.70 11.98 -1.26
N GLN A 123 2.79 11.02 -1.08
CA GLN A 123 3.12 9.66 -0.66
C GLN A 123 3.37 8.73 -1.85
N ALA A 124 4.05 7.61 -1.57
CA ALA A 124 4.47 6.63 -2.57
C ALA A 124 3.47 5.47 -2.77
N ASP A 125 2.25 5.51 -2.22
CA ASP A 125 1.33 4.37 -2.26
C ASP A 125 0.87 4.03 -3.70
N ALA A 126 0.71 5.06 -4.54
CA ALA A 126 0.44 4.89 -5.96
C ALA A 126 1.54 4.10 -6.70
N ILE A 127 2.81 4.21 -6.27
CA ILE A 127 3.96 3.61 -6.95
C ILE A 127 3.92 2.08 -6.83
N TYR A 128 3.89 1.57 -5.58
CA TYR A 128 3.84 0.13 -5.36
C TYR A 128 2.52 -0.46 -5.86
N THR A 129 1.41 0.27 -5.72
CA THR A 129 0.09 -0.18 -6.19
C THR A 129 0.04 -0.27 -7.71
N ALA A 130 0.65 0.67 -8.45
CA ALA A 130 0.80 0.55 -9.90
C ALA A 130 1.60 -0.70 -10.28
N CYS A 131 2.66 -1.01 -9.54
CA CYS A 131 3.42 -2.24 -9.74
C CYS A 131 2.57 -3.49 -9.45
N VAL A 132 1.79 -3.51 -8.36
CA VAL A 132 0.84 -4.60 -8.06
C VAL A 132 -0.17 -4.79 -9.20
N VAL A 133 -0.81 -3.71 -9.66
CA VAL A 133 -1.82 -3.76 -10.72
C VAL A 133 -1.20 -4.19 -12.05
N ALA A 134 0.03 -3.76 -12.35
CA ALA A 134 0.79 -4.26 -13.51
C ALA A 134 1.08 -5.76 -13.38
N GLY A 135 1.50 -6.23 -12.20
CA GLY A 135 1.68 -7.66 -11.90
C GLY A 135 0.42 -8.46 -12.20
N ILE A 136 -0.74 -8.00 -11.70
CA ILE A 136 -2.04 -8.61 -11.98
C ILE A 136 -2.38 -8.57 -13.46
N TYR A 137 -2.17 -7.44 -14.15
CA TYR A 137 -2.40 -7.32 -15.60
C TYR A 137 -1.64 -8.41 -16.38
N PHE A 138 -0.36 -8.61 -16.08
CA PHE A 138 0.44 -9.64 -16.73
C PHE A 138 0.03 -11.06 -16.31
N LEU A 139 -0.42 -11.29 -15.07
CA LEU A 139 -1.03 -12.56 -14.69
C LEU A 139 -2.27 -12.88 -15.53
N LEU A 140 -3.17 -11.91 -15.72
CA LEU A 140 -4.36 -12.07 -16.55
C LEU A 140 -3.98 -12.42 -18.00
N ARG A 141 -2.96 -11.75 -18.56
CA ARG A 141 -2.45 -12.07 -19.91
C ARG A 141 -1.81 -13.45 -20.00
N ALA A 142 -1.11 -13.89 -18.96
CA ALA A 142 -0.54 -15.24 -18.89
C ALA A 142 -1.67 -16.28 -18.96
N GLN A 143 -2.73 -16.12 -18.15
CA GLN A 143 -3.87 -17.05 -18.14
C GLN A 143 -4.61 -17.06 -19.48
N GLY A 144 -4.82 -15.90 -20.09
CA GLY A 144 -5.44 -15.81 -21.42
C GLY A 144 -4.60 -16.48 -22.53
N SER A 145 -3.27 -16.52 -22.38
CA SER A 145 -2.38 -17.19 -23.32
C SER A 145 -2.34 -18.70 -23.14
N ASP A 146 -2.44 -19.18 -21.89
CA ASP A 146 -2.55 -20.60 -21.57
C ASP A 146 -3.84 -21.21 -22.11
N ALA A 147 -4.98 -20.52 -21.92
CA ALA A 147 -6.28 -20.95 -22.44
C ALA A 147 -6.26 -21.14 -23.97
N ARG A 148 -5.80 -20.14 -24.74
CA ARG A 148 -5.70 -20.22 -26.21
C ARG A 148 -4.80 -21.37 -26.69
N ARG A 149 -3.76 -21.71 -25.92
CA ARG A 149 -2.85 -22.82 -26.24
C ARG A 149 -3.52 -24.18 -26.04
N GLY A 150 -4.42 -24.30 -25.05
CA GLY A 150 -5.27 -25.46 -24.85
C GLY A 150 -6.15 -25.72 -26.08
N ASP A 151 -6.91 -24.71 -26.51
CA ASP A 151 -7.85 -24.81 -27.64
C ASP A 151 -7.16 -25.21 -28.95
N THR A 152 -5.98 -24.64 -29.22
CA THR A 152 -5.21 -24.96 -30.46
C THR A 152 -4.79 -26.43 -30.49
N ARG A 153 -4.37 -27.00 -29.36
CA ARG A 153 -3.94 -28.40 -29.27
C ARG A 153 -5.10 -29.37 -29.45
N GLU A 154 -6.27 -29.04 -28.93
CA GLU A 154 -7.48 -29.87 -29.06
C GLU A 154 -8.01 -29.85 -30.51
N GLY A 155 -8.01 -28.67 -31.16
CA GLY A 155 -8.35 -28.54 -32.59
C GLY A 155 -7.41 -29.27 -33.54
N ASP A 156 -6.10 -29.27 -33.27
CA ASP A 156 -5.12 -30.04 -34.05
C ASP A 156 -5.25 -31.56 -33.83
N SER A 157 -5.59 -31.98 -32.62
CA SER A 157 -5.84 -33.41 -32.30
C SER A 157 -7.08 -33.93 -33.03
N GLY A 158 -8.14 -33.12 -33.13
CA GLY A 158 -9.34 -33.44 -33.92
C GLY A 158 -9.10 -33.47 -35.43
N ARG A 159 -8.17 -32.65 -35.95
CA ARG A 159 -7.78 -32.66 -37.38
C ARG A 159 -6.81 -33.78 -37.74
N GLN A 160 -5.93 -34.18 -36.82
CA GLN A 160 -4.98 -35.29 -37.04
C GLN A 160 -5.65 -36.67 -37.05
N ALA A 161 -6.88 -36.80 -36.51
CA ALA A 161 -7.66 -38.03 -36.63
C ALA A 161 -8.12 -38.34 -38.08
N HIS A 162 -7.98 -37.40 -39.03
CA HIS A 162 -8.43 -37.56 -40.42
C HIS A 162 -7.33 -37.50 -41.49
N VAL A 163 -6.05 -37.41 -41.14
CA VAL A 163 -4.97 -37.34 -42.15
C VAL A 163 -3.89 -38.36 -41.86
N GLY A 164 -4.02 -39.51 -42.51
CA GLY A 164 -2.95 -40.49 -42.62
C GLY A 164 -1.77 -39.93 -43.42
N ASN A 165 -0.60 -40.02 -42.77
CA ASN A 165 0.71 -40.26 -43.38
C ASN A 165 1.38 -39.13 -44.21
N ARG A 166 2.22 -38.29 -43.57
CA ARG A 166 3.45 -37.71 -44.18
C ARG A 166 4.53 -37.43 -43.12
N PRO A 167 5.79 -37.86 -43.29
CA PRO A 167 6.89 -37.45 -42.42
C PRO A 167 7.49 -36.14 -42.95
N ALA A 168 6.99 -35.01 -42.46
CA ALA A 168 7.63 -33.71 -42.70
C ALA A 168 8.62 -33.44 -41.57
N TRP A 169 9.92 -33.54 -41.89
CA TRP A 169 11.01 -33.10 -41.03
C TRP A 169 10.86 -31.61 -40.75
N ASN A 170 10.24 -31.29 -39.61
CA ASN A 170 9.68 -29.97 -39.37
C ASN A 170 10.75 -28.98 -38.90
N ARG A 171 11.26 -28.19 -39.85
CA ARG A 171 12.20 -27.10 -39.63
C ARG A 171 11.65 -25.97 -38.73
N SER A 172 10.37 -25.98 -38.37
CA SER A 172 9.82 -25.02 -37.39
C SER A 172 10.04 -25.44 -35.93
N ALA A 173 10.47 -26.68 -35.65
CA ALA A 173 10.68 -27.17 -34.29
C ALA A 173 11.79 -26.42 -33.52
N TRP A 174 12.72 -25.79 -34.24
CA TRP A 174 13.83 -25.03 -33.66
C TRP A 174 13.57 -23.51 -33.63
N ALA A 175 12.70 -23.00 -34.50
CA ALA A 175 12.26 -21.61 -34.49
C ALA A 175 11.14 -21.34 -33.45
N VAL A 176 10.38 -22.37 -33.05
CA VAL A 176 9.25 -22.27 -32.09
C VAL A 176 9.69 -22.32 -30.62
N ARG A 177 11.00 -22.33 -30.32
CA ARG A 177 11.52 -22.00 -28.98
C ARG A 177 11.52 -20.49 -28.71
N ALA A 178 11.03 -19.69 -29.65
CA ALA A 178 10.83 -18.26 -29.48
C ALA A 178 9.60 -17.97 -28.59
N TRP A 179 9.87 -17.63 -27.33
CA TRP A 179 9.00 -16.90 -26.40
C TRP A 179 7.59 -17.49 -26.16
N ASN A 180 7.48 -18.44 -25.22
CA ASN A 180 6.19 -18.87 -24.68
C ASN A 180 5.49 -17.69 -23.95
N PRO A 181 4.37 -17.14 -24.49
CA PRO A 181 3.74 -15.96 -23.92
C PRO A 181 3.19 -16.17 -22.51
N TYR A 182 2.83 -17.42 -22.16
CA TYR A 182 2.44 -17.75 -20.79
C TYR A 182 3.62 -17.53 -19.84
N VAL A 183 4.79 -18.09 -20.17
CA VAL A 183 5.99 -17.98 -19.33
C VAL A 183 6.49 -16.55 -19.26
N SER A 184 6.59 -15.84 -20.38
CA SER A 184 7.09 -14.46 -20.38
C SER A 184 6.18 -13.53 -19.59
N ASN A 185 4.85 -13.61 -19.77
CA ASN A 185 3.91 -12.82 -18.97
C ASN A 185 3.97 -13.20 -17.47
N SER A 186 4.15 -14.49 -17.12
CA SER A 186 4.34 -14.88 -15.72
C SER A 186 5.61 -14.32 -15.09
N VAL A 187 6.74 -14.34 -15.81
CA VAL A 187 8.00 -13.74 -15.33
C VAL A 187 7.86 -12.23 -15.17
N VAL A 188 7.28 -11.54 -16.15
CA VAL A 188 7.04 -10.09 -16.08
C VAL A 188 6.10 -9.75 -14.92
N ALA A 189 5.05 -10.54 -14.68
CA ALA A 189 4.19 -10.36 -13.52
C ALA A 189 4.99 -10.43 -12.20
N CYS A 190 5.85 -11.44 -12.04
CA CYS A 190 6.71 -11.59 -10.88
C CYS A 190 7.76 -10.48 -10.75
N VAL A 191 8.27 -9.92 -11.86
CA VAL A 191 9.12 -8.72 -11.84
C VAL A 191 8.36 -7.53 -11.23
N PHE A 192 7.11 -7.32 -11.63
CA PHE A 192 6.28 -6.25 -11.08
C PHE A 192 5.90 -6.46 -9.61
N PHE A 193 5.68 -7.70 -9.16
CA PHE A 193 5.52 -7.98 -7.72
C PHE A 193 6.83 -7.75 -6.95
N GLY A 194 7.99 -8.08 -7.53
CA GLY A 194 9.30 -7.71 -6.98
C GLY A 194 9.45 -6.20 -6.83
N LEU A 195 9.18 -5.43 -7.90
CA LEU A 195 9.17 -3.97 -7.88
C LEU A 195 8.25 -3.43 -6.78
N ALA A 196 7.03 -3.94 -6.69
CA ALA A 196 6.06 -3.50 -5.69
C ALA A 196 6.59 -3.67 -4.25
N ILE A 197 7.13 -4.85 -3.92
CA ILE A 197 7.70 -5.12 -2.60
C ILE A 197 8.90 -4.22 -2.35
N SER A 198 9.78 -4.02 -3.35
CA SER A 198 10.94 -3.15 -3.20
C SER A 198 10.58 -1.69 -2.94
N PHE A 199 9.43 -1.20 -3.42
CA PHE A 199 8.95 0.14 -3.05
C PHE A 199 8.31 0.17 -1.66
N LYS A 200 7.49 -0.85 -1.33
CA LYS A 200 6.72 -0.89 -0.09
C LYS A 200 6.37 -2.32 0.34
N LEU A 201 6.63 -2.65 1.61
CA LEU A 201 6.31 -3.96 2.21
C LEU A 201 4.83 -4.34 2.05
N GLN A 202 3.94 -3.35 2.04
CA GLN A 202 2.48 -3.49 1.93
C GLN A 202 2.04 -4.27 0.67
N ALA A 203 2.89 -4.36 -0.37
CA ALA A 203 2.66 -5.22 -1.52
C ALA A 203 2.47 -6.71 -1.15
N ILE A 204 3.01 -7.14 0.01
CA ILE A 204 2.90 -8.52 0.50
C ILE A 204 1.44 -8.97 0.67
N PHE A 205 0.51 -8.04 0.95
CA PHE A 205 -0.90 -8.34 1.14
C PHE A 205 -1.59 -8.91 -0.10
N VAL A 206 -0.99 -8.75 -1.29
CA VAL A 206 -1.53 -9.29 -2.55
C VAL A 206 -0.90 -10.63 -2.94
N LEU A 207 0.27 -10.99 -2.40
CA LEU A 207 0.99 -12.22 -2.75
C LEU A 207 0.21 -13.54 -2.54
N PRO A 208 -0.78 -13.65 -1.63
CA PRO A 208 -1.61 -14.84 -1.57
C PRO A 208 -2.28 -15.23 -2.90
N VAL A 209 -2.55 -14.29 -3.81
CA VAL A 209 -3.04 -14.62 -5.17
C VAL A 209 -1.96 -15.31 -6.02
N VAL A 210 -0.69 -14.91 -5.90
CA VAL A 210 0.44 -15.52 -6.60
C VAL A 210 0.68 -16.93 -6.06
N LEU A 211 0.64 -17.09 -4.74
CA LEU A 211 0.75 -18.40 -4.09
C LEU A 211 -0.40 -19.34 -4.48
N TRP A 212 -1.62 -18.82 -4.53
CA TRP A 212 -2.78 -19.58 -5.02
C TRP A 212 -2.58 -20.07 -6.45
N LEU A 213 -2.14 -19.19 -7.36
CA LEU A 213 -1.89 -19.57 -8.74
C LEU A 213 -0.71 -20.54 -8.88
N LEU A 214 0.35 -20.41 -8.07
CA LEU A 214 1.46 -21.36 -8.02
C LEU A 214 0.98 -22.75 -7.63
N VAL A 215 0.25 -22.86 -6.52
CA VAL A 215 -0.30 -24.12 -6.00
C VAL A 215 -1.28 -24.75 -6.98
N ARG A 216 -2.00 -23.93 -7.74
CA ARG A 216 -2.86 -24.35 -8.85
C ARG A 216 -2.13 -24.60 -10.17
N ARG A 217 -0.79 -24.51 -10.19
CA ARG A 217 0.09 -24.68 -11.37
C ARG A 217 -0.25 -23.74 -12.54
N ARG A 218 -0.77 -22.56 -12.23
CA ARG A 218 -1.14 -21.47 -13.15
C ARG A 218 -0.08 -20.38 -13.25
N ILE A 219 1.02 -20.54 -12.54
CA ILE A 219 2.27 -19.78 -12.69
C ILE A 219 3.42 -20.79 -12.63
N PRO A 220 4.44 -20.73 -13.53
CA PRO A 220 5.63 -21.56 -13.41
C PRO A 220 6.42 -21.17 -12.15
N TRP A 221 6.81 -22.15 -11.34
CA TRP A 221 7.47 -21.91 -10.05
C TRP A 221 8.75 -21.06 -10.17
N TYR A 222 9.52 -21.22 -11.25
CA TYR A 222 10.76 -20.47 -11.46
C TYR A 222 10.51 -18.98 -11.78
N ALA A 223 9.31 -18.58 -12.20
CA ALA A 223 8.99 -17.16 -12.37
C ALA A 223 9.03 -16.41 -11.03
N LEU A 224 8.75 -17.09 -9.90
CA LEU A 224 8.80 -16.48 -8.58
C LEU A 224 10.21 -16.06 -8.19
N LEU A 225 11.26 -16.65 -8.77
CA LEU A 225 12.65 -16.23 -8.54
C LEU A 225 12.89 -14.78 -8.98
N ALA A 226 12.06 -14.24 -9.88
CA ALA A 226 12.13 -12.84 -10.28
C ALA A 226 11.80 -11.87 -9.13
N ILE A 227 10.97 -12.28 -8.15
CA ILE A 227 10.61 -11.43 -7.01
C ILE A 227 11.84 -11.08 -6.15
N PRO A 228 12.57 -12.05 -5.55
CA PRO A 228 13.76 -11.75 -4.78
C PRO A 228 14.90 -11.21 -5.66
N ALA A 229 15.01 -11.64 -6.93
CA ALA A 229 16.03 -11.12 -7.83
C ALA A 229 15.87 -9.62 -8.10
N VAL A 230 14.65 -9.13 -8.33
CA VAL A 230 14.39 -7.70 -8.49
C VAL A 230 14.67 -6.94 -7.21
N TYR A 231 14.29 -7.49 -6.05
CA TYR A 231 14.57 -6.85 -4.76
C TYR A 231 16.07 -6.64 -4.55
N VAL A 232 16.87 -7.70 -4.70
CA VAL A 232 18.33 -7.63 -4.57
C VAL A 232 18.95 -6.70 -5.62
N LEU A 233 18.44 -6.74 -6.86
CA LEU A 233 18.96 -5.90 -7.95
C LEU A 233 18.75 -4.41 -7.65
N LEU A 234 17.63 -4.04 -7.06
CA LEU A 234 17.36 -2.64 -6.71
C LEU A 234 18.11 -2.19 -5.45
N ASP A 235 18.50 -3.10 -4.58
CA ASP A 235 19.36 -2.76 -3.44
C ASP A 235 20.83 -2.63 -3.85
N LEU A 236 21.24 -3.23 -4.97
CA LEU A 236 22.61 -3.28 -5.45
C LEU A 236 23.30 -1.89 -5.54
N PRO A 237 22.68 -0.82 -6.10
CA PRO A 237 23.33 0.47 -6.19
C PRO A 237 23.71 1.07 -4.83
N ALA A 238 22.86 0.92 -3.82
CA ALA A 238 23.16 1.36 -2.45
C ALA A 238 24.28 0.52 -1.81
N VAL A 239 24.29 -0.80 -2.04
CA VAL A 239 25.39 -1.66 -1.57
C VAL A 239 26.72 -1.27 -2.22
N VAL A 240 26.71 -0.97 -3.52
CA VAL A 240 27.90 -0.45 -4.22
C VAL A 240 28.34 0.92 -3.66
N ALA A 241 27.40 1.74 -3.19
CA ALA A 241 27.67 3.00 -2.50
C ALA A 241 28.23 2.82 -1.07
N GLY A 242 28.25 1.60 -0.54
CA GLY A 242 28.80 1.27 0.79
C GLY A 242 27.78 0.79 1.82
N ALA A 243 26.49 0.61 1.44
CA ALA A 243 25.50 0.04 2.34
C ALA A 243 25.82 -1.41 2.69
N SER A 244 25.54 -1.82 3.93
CA SER A 244 25.68 -3.23 4.31
C SER A 244 24.53 -4.07 3.74
N TRP A 245 24.83 -5.30 3.30
CA TRP A 245 23.79 -6.27 2.88
C TRP A 245 22.77 -6.54 3.99
N SER A 246 23.21 -6.56 5.25
CA SER A 246 22.31 -6.72 6.40
C SER A 246 21.30 -5.59 6.47
N THR A 247 21.72 -4.33 6.30
CA THR A 247 20.83 -3.17 6.32
C THR A 247 19.83 -3.25 5.16
N ALA A 248 20.32 -3.47 3.93
CA ALA A 248 19.50 -3.51 2.72
C ALA A 248 18.39 -4.59 2.79
N LEU A 249 18.74 -5.79 3.25
CA LEU A 249 17.79 -6.90 3.31
C LEU A 249 16.89 -6.90 4.56
N SER A 250 17.22 -6.10 5.59
CA SER A 250 16.47 -6.07 6.86
C SER A 250 15.57 -4.84 7.06
N VAL A 251 15.55 -3.87 6.12
CA VAL A 251 14.73 -2.64 6.22
C VAL A 251 13.30 -2.94 6.69
N TYR A 252 12.64 -3.90 6.07
CA TYR A 252 11.26 -4.27 6.39
C TYR A 252 11.10 -5.16 7.63
N LEU A 253 12.12 -5.94 7.98
CA LEU A 253 12.12 -6.71 9.23
C LEU A 253 12.15 -5.75 10.42
N ASN A 254 13.05 -4.77 10.38
CA ASN A 254 13.18 -3.76 11.43
C ASN A 254 11.93 -2.88 11.56
N GLN A 255 11.26 -2.59 10.43
CA GLN A 255 10.00 -1.84 10.42
C GLN A 255 8.85 -2.60 11.13
N THR A 256 8.78 -3.92 10.94
CA THR A 256 7.71 -4.74 11.55
C THR A 256 7.80 -4.78 13.08
N ASP A 257 9.01 -4.63 13.64
CA ASP A 257 9.22 -4.61 15.09
C ASP A 257 9.01 -3.25 15.75
N SER A 258 8.94 -2.17 14.97
CA SER A 258 8.96 -0.80 15.47
C SER A 258 7.61 -0.32 16.03
N TYR A 259 6.48 -0.91 15.61
CA TYR A 259 5.15 -0.47 16.02
C TYR A 259 4.42 -1.52 16.86
N LYS A 260 4.20 -1.23 18.14
CA LYS A 260 3.44 -2.08 19.08
C LYS A 260 2.04 -1.52 19.38
N GLN A 261 1.35 -1.01 18.36
CA GLN A 261 -0.08 -0.66 18.44
C GLN A 261 -0.88 -1.57 17.51
N LEU A 262 -2.06 -2.01 17.91
CA LEU A 262 -2.91 -2.86 17.06
C LEU A 262 -3.43 -2.10 15.83
N THR A 263 -3.62 -0.79 15.94
CA THR A 263 -3.99 0.08 14.83
C THR A 263 -3.32 1.44 14.98
N LEU A 264 -2.86 2.01 13.87
CA LEU A 264 -2.25 3.33 13.75
C LEU A 264 -3.15 4.18 12.85
N GLY A 265 -4.44 4.25 13.22
CA GLY A 265 -5.49 4.92 12.44
C GLY A 265 -6.15 4.06 11.36
N ALA A 266 -5.73 2.81 11.14
CA ALA A 266 -6.36 1.93 10.16
C ALA A 266 -7.80 1.55 10.52
N ALA A 267 -8.67 1.43 9.50
CA ALA A 267 -10.01 0.85 9.59
C ALA A 267 -10.01 -0.69 9.67
N ASN A 268 -9.19 -1.25 10.57
CA ASN A 268 -9.04 -2.69 10.77
C ASN A 268 -9.91 -3.22 11.93
N LEU A 269 -9.90 -4.54 12.14
CA LEU A 269 -10.74 -5.25 13.11
C LEU A 269 -10.66 -4.66 14.52
N TYR A 270 -9.48 -4.19 14.93
CA TYR A 270 -9.23 -3.76 16.30
C TYR A 270 -9.91 -2.43 16.66
N GLN A 271 -10.29 -1.62 15.67
CA GLN A 271 -11.13 -0.43 15.92
C GLN A 271 -12.54 -0.79 16.41
N LEU A 272 -12.97 -2.03 16.20
CA LEU A 272 -14.30 -2.51 16.62
C LEU A 272 -14.30 -3.08 18.04
N ILE A 273 -13.13 -3.45 18.57
CA ILE A 273 -13.01 -4.15 19.86
C ILE A 273 -12.56 -3.15 20.94
N PRO A 274 -13.32 -2.97 22.04
CA PRO A 274 -12.88 -2.09 23.13
C PRO A 274 -11.72 -2.78 23.85
N ILE A 275 -10.53 -2.21 23.74
CA ILE A 275 -9.29 -2.79 24.27
C ILE A 275 -8.62 -1.77 25.19
N SER A 276 -8.34 -2.18 26.42
CA SER A 276 -7.60 -1.42 27.41
C SER A 276 -6.41 -2.24 27.90
N GLY A 277 -5.23 -1.62 27.99
CA GLY A 277 -4.01 -2.29 28.47
C GLY A 277 -3.28 -3.11 27.40
N ASP A 278 -2.52 -4.11 27.85
CA ASP A 278 -1.76 -5.02 26.98
C ASP A 278 -2.69 -5.92 26.16
N ALA A 279 -2.47 -5.91 24.86
CA ALA A 279 -3.22 -6.60 23.83
C ALA A 279 -2.31 -7.46 22.94
N THR A 280 -1.11 -7.81 23.40
CA THR A 280 -0.16 -8.67 22.68
C THR A 280 -0.77 -10.00 22.25
N TRP A 281 -1.55 -10.63 23.12
CA TRP A 281 -2.23 -11.89 22.80
C TRP A 281 -3.20 -11.72 21.63
N LEU A 282 -3.88 -10.58 21.54
CA LEU A 282 -4.83 -10.25 20.49
C LEU A 282 -4.13 -9.93 19.15
N ALA A 283 -2.95 -9.30 19.23
CA ALA A 283 -2.07 -9.11 18.07
C ALA A 283 -1.67 -10.46 17.46
N HIS A 284 -1.15 -11.38 18.28
CA HIS A 284 -0.77 -12.72 17.84
C HIS A 284 -1.97 -13.53 17.31
N LEU A 285 -3.15 -13.39 17.93
CA LEU A 285 -4.37 -14.02 17.45
C LEU A 285 -4.76 -13.50 16.06
N GLY A 286 -4.67 -12.20 15.80
CA GLY A 286 -4.96 -11.65 14.47
C GLY A 286 -3.96 -12.10 13.40
N ILE A 287 -2.66 -12.17 13.74
CA ILE A 287 -1.63 -12.74 12.86
C ILE A 287 -1.96 -14.20 12.54
N GLY A 288 -2.26 -15.00 13.56
CA GLY A 288 -2.64 -16.40 13.41
C GLY A 288 -3.91 -16.58 12.56
N LEU A 289 -4.91 -15.73 12.76
CA LEU A 289 -6.15 -15.76 11.99
C LEU A 289 -5.93 -15.37 10.53
N ALA A 290 -5.12 -14.35 10.24
CA ALA A 290 -4.77 -13.97 8.87
C ALA A 290 -4.06 -15.12 8.14
N ALA A 291 -3.08 -15.76 8.79
CA ALA A 291 -2.39 -16.93 8.25
C ALA A 291 -3.36 -18.11 8.03
N LEU A 292 -4.23 -18.38 9.01
CA LEU A 292 -5.23 -19.45 8.93
C LEU A 292 -6.18 -19.26 7.74
N VAL A 293 -6.68 -18.05 7.52
CA VAL A 293 -7.57 -17.74 6.37
C VAL A 293 -6.89 -18.06 5.04
N ILE A 294 -5.61 -17.68 4.89
CA ILE A 294 -4.82 -17.99 3.68
C ILE A 294 -4.67 -19.50 3.52
N VAL A 295 -4.24 -20.21 4.57
CA VAL A 295 -4.02 -21.67 4.52
C VAL A 295 -5.31 -22.42 4.20
N VAL A 296 -6.42 -22.06 4.86
CA VAL A 296 -7.74 -22.67 4.62
C VAL A 296 -8.18 -22.43 3.18
N PHE A 297 -8.03 -21.21 2.65
CA PHE A 297 -8.36 -20.90 1.26
C PHE A 297 -7.52 -21.74 0.27
N LEU A 298 -6.20 -21.84 0.49
CA LEU A 298 -5.31 -22.62 -0.37
C LEU A 298 -5.63 -24.12 -0.32
N ALA A 299 -5.84 -24.68 0.87
CA ALA A 299 -6.21 -26.08 1.06
C ALA A 299 -7.56 -26.41 0.41
N TRP A 300 -8.56 -25.54 0.63
CA TRP A 300 -9.87 -25.67 -0.01
C TRP A 300 -9.77 -25.59 -1.54
N SER A 301 -8.97 -24.67 -2.07
CA SER A 301 -8.75 -24.52 -3.52
C SER A 301 -8.05 -25.73 -4.12
N LEU A 302 -7.12 -26.38 -3.39
CA LEU A 302 -6.50 -27.64 -3.81
C LEU A 302 -7.50 -28.81 -3.83
N TRP A 303 -8.40 -28.85 -2.86
CA TRP A 303 -9.41 -29.90 -2.74
C TRP A 303 -10.52 -29.76 -3.79
N LYS A 304 -11.17 -28.60 -3.87
CA LYS A 304 -12.31 -28.34 -4.76
C LYS A 304 -11.91 -27.96 -6.19
N LYS A 305 -10.65 -27.57 -6.41
CA LYS A 305 -10.08 -27.21 -7.73
C LYS A 305 -10.95 -26.26 -8.55
N PRO A 306 -11.47 -25.16 -7.97
CA PRO A 306 -12.35 -24.27 -8.69
C PRO A 306 -11.69 -23.58 -9.89
N ALA A 307 -12.49 -23.08 -10.84
CA ALA A 307 -11.97 -22.45 -12.05
C ALA A 307 -11.15 -21.18 -11.75
N VAL A 308 -9.99 -21.07 -12.42
CA VAL A 308 -9.14 -19.87 -12.37
C VAL A 308 -9.52 -19.00 -13.56
N THR A 309 -10.29 -17.95 -13.31
CA THR A 309 -10.79 -17.02 -14.31
C THR A 309 -10.22 -15.62 -14.02
N PRO A 310 -10.24 -14.69 -14.99
CA PRO A 310 -9.84 -13.31 -14.75
C PRO A 310 -10.58 -12.66 -13.57
N ALA A 311 -11.89 -12.94 -13.45
CA ALA A 311 -12.69 -12.45 -12.34
C ALA A 311 -12.25 -13.04 -10.99
N SER A 312 -11.99 -14.36 -10.92
CA SER A 312 -11.54 -14.95 -9.65
C SER A 312 -10.15 -14.49 -9.23
N ILE A 313 -9.23 -14.23 -10.17
CA ILE A 313 -7.92 -13.62 -9.87
C ILE A 313 -8.10 -12.23 -9.26
N LEU A 314 -8.91 -11.37 -9.90
CA LEU A 314 -9.14 -10.00 -9.42
C LEU A 314 -9.81 -9.99 -8.05
N VAL A 315 -10.85 -10.80 -7.85
CA VAL A 315 -11.57 -10.87 -6.58
C VAL A 315 -10.70 -11.46 -5.47
N VAL A 316 -9.91 -12.50 -5.73
CA VAL A 316 -9.00 -13.08 -4.72
C VAL A 316 -7.87 -12.10 -4.38
N ALA A 317 -7.30 -11.40 -5.36
CA ALA A 317 -6.30 -10.37 -5.11
C ALA A 317 -6.87 -9.21 -4.27
N THR A 318 -8.08 -8.74 -4.61
CA THR A 318 -8.80 -7.69 -3.88
C THR A 318 -9.15 -8.13 -2.46
N ALA A 319 -9.67 -9.35 -2.30
CA ALA A 319 -10.01 -9.92 -1.00
C ALA A 319 -8.76 -10.08 -0.12
N SER A 320 -7.65 -10.54 -0.68
CA SER A 320 -6.37 -10.63 0.04
C SER A 320 -5.89 -9.26 0.51
N ALA A 321 -5.94 -8.25 -0.38
CA ALA A 321 -5.55 -6.87 -0.07
C ALA A 321 -6.43 -6.18 0.98
N ALA A 322 -7.64 -6.68 1.26
CA ALA A 322 -8.51 -6.19 2.33
C ALA A 322 -8.43 -7.05 3.59
N ILE A 323 -8.68 -8.36 3.47
CA ILE A 323 -8.83 -9.28 4.60
C ILE A 323 -7.55 -9.36 5.42
N VAL A 324 -6.39 -9.44 4.76
CA VAL A 324 -5.11 -9.56 5.46
C VAL A 324 -4.84 -8.32 6.33
N PRO A 325 -4.78 -7.08 5.81
CA PRO A 325 -4.59 -5.90 6.65
C PRO A 325 -5.77 -5.62 7.58
N PHE A 326 -6.97 -6.10 7.30
CA PHE A 326 -8.09 -5.99 8.24
C PHE A 326 -7.87 -6.84 9.51
N LEU A 327 -7.19 -7.98 9.39
CA LEU A 327 -6.93 -8.91 10.50
C LEU A 327 -5.58 -8.68 11.20
N LEU A 328 -4.60 -8.07 10.52
CA LEU A 328 -3.26 -7.86 11.06
C LEU A 328 -3.17 -6.64 12.01
N PRO A 329 -2.33 -6.71 13.06
CA PRO A 329 -2.01 -5.57 13.94
C PRO A 329 -1.01 -4.61 13.26
N ALA A 330 -0.72 -3.48 13.90
CA ALA A 330 0.25 -2.48 13.42
C ALA A 330 -0.07 -1.91 12.03
N MET A 331 -1.35 -1.76 11.71
CA MET A 331 -1.79 -1.26 10.41
C MET A 331 -2.02 0.26 10.44
N HIS A 332 -1.53 0.96 9.42
CA HIS A 332 -1.76 2.40 9.22
C HIS A 332 -2.98 2.66 8.32
N ASP A 333 -3.54 3.86 8.45
CA ASP A 333 -4.62 4.40 7.62
C ASP A 333 -4.48 4.12 6.12
N ARG A 334 -3.29 4.28 5.55
CA ARG A 334 -3.03 4.12 4.11
C ARG A 334 -2.83 2.67 3.65
N TYR A 335 -2.79 1.69 4.55
CA TYR A 335 -2.49 0.30 4.17
C TYR A 335 -3.58 -0.35 3.32
N PHE A 336 -4.77 0.24 3.29
CA PHE A 336 -5.88 -0.18 2.41
C PHE A 336 -5.82 0.43 1.00
N TYR A 337 -4.85 1.31 0.69
CA TYR A 337 -4.78 2.00 -0.61
C TYR A 337 -4.79 1.03 -1.80
N ALA A 338 -4.10 -0.11 -1.72
CA ALA A 338 -4.13 -1.11 -2.79
C ALA A 338 -5.54 -1.69 -3.03
N VAL A 339 -6.31 -1.94 -1.96
CA VAL A 339 -7.67 -2.51 -2.12
C VAL A 339 -8.68 -1.47 -2.61
N GLU A 340 -8.49 -0.19 -2.29
CA GLU A 340 -9.27 0.92 -2.86
C GLU A 340 -9.25 0.84 -4.39
N ILE A 341 -8.08 0.63 -4.99
CA ILE A 341 -7.93 0.56 -6.45
C ILE A 341 -8.36 -0.80 -7.01
N LEU A 342 -7.95 -1.89 -6.39
CA LEU A 342 -8.27 -3.24 -6.87
C LEU A 342 -9.77 -3.51 -6.83
N SER A 343 -10.50 -3.01 -5.83
CA SER A 343 -11.96 -3.16 -5.73
C SER A 343 -12.70 -2.43 -6.85
N VAL A 344 -12.25 -1.24 -7.24
CA VAL A 344 -12.79 -0.52 -8.41
C VAL A 344 -12.54 -1.31 -9.70
N ILE A 345 -11.33 -1.85 -9.89
CA ILE A 345 -11.01 -2.66 -11.07
C ILE A 345 -11.85 -3.95 -11.10
N ALA A 346 -12.00 -4.62 -9.96
CA ALA A 346 -12.79 -5.84 -9.83
C ALA A 346 -14.28 -5.61 -10.15
N ALA A 347 -14.83 -4.43 -9.85
CA ALA A 347 -16.23 -4.10 -10.18
C ALA A 347 -16.56 -4.19 -11.68
N PHE A 348 -15.58 -3.98 -12.58
CA PHE A 348 -15.79 -4.14 -14.03
C PHE A 348 -15.88 -5.61 -14.48
N TYR A 349 -15.51 -6.56 -13.61
CA TYR A 349 -15.57 -8.00 -13.86
C TYR A 349 -16.70 -8.68 -13.11
N MET A 350 -17.35 -7.96 -12.19
CA MET A 350 -18.32 -8.49 -11.25
C MET A 350 -19.75 -7.97 -11.57
N PRO A 351 -20.79 -8.68 -11.10
CA PRO A 351 -22.17 -8.19 -11.21
C PRO A 351 -22.37 -6.84 -10.51
N ILE A 352 -23.40 -6.09 -10.92
CA ILE A 352 -23.63 -4.71 -10.49
C ILE A 352 -23.70 -4.51 -8.98
N TRP A 353 -24.19 -5.48 -8.21
CA TRP A 353 -24.26 -5.40 -6.75
C TRP A 353 -22.88 -5.27 -6.10
N PHE A 354 -21.82 -5.76 -6.77
CA PHE A 354 -20.45 -5.67 -6.27
C PHE A 354 -19.98 -4.22 -6.12
N ILE A 355 -20.60 -3.24 -6.80
CA ILE A 355 -20.29 -1.81 -6.65
C ILE A 355 -20.41 -1.34 -5.19
N ALA A 356 -21.25 -1.98 -4.37
CA ALA A 356 -21.32 -1.67 -2.95
C ALA A 356 -19.96 -1.83 -2.24
N VAL A 357 -19.12 -2.79 -2.66
CA VAL A 357 -17.81 -3.06 -2.06
C VAL A 357 -16.84 -1.87 -2.20
N PRO A 358 -16.47 -1.40 -3.41
CA PRO A 358 -15.60 -0.23 -3.54
C PRO A 358 -16.22 1.02 -2.93
N VAL A 359 -17.56 1.20 -2.95
CA VAL A 359 -18.21 2.34 -2.28
C VAL A 359 -17.98 2.32 -0.77
N LEU A 360 -18.17 1.18 -0.11
CA LEU A 360 -17.91 1.01 1.32
C LEU A 360 -16.44 1.22 1.67
N ILE A 361 -15.53 0.70 0.83
CA ILE A 361 -14.08 0.89 0.99
C ILE A 361 -13.72 2.38 0.87
N GLN A 362 -14.21 3.08 -0.15
CA GLN A 362 -13.96 4.52 -0.32
C GLN A 362 -14.55 5.35 0.83
N ALA A 363 -15.76 5.02 1.29
CA ALA A 363 -16.39 5.71 2.42
C ALA A 363 -15.57 5.53 3.71
N SER A 364 -15.05 4.33 3.94
CA SER A 364 -14.12 4.04 5.03
C SER A 364 -12.82 4.85 4.89
N ALA A 365 -12.18 4.81 3.72
CA ALA A 365 -10.91 5.48 3.47
C ALA A 365 -10.99 7.00 3.61
N ILE A 366 -12.02 7.65 3.04
CA ILE A 366 -12.23 9.10 3.16
C ILE A 366 -12.37 9.50 4.64
N GLY A 367 -13.12 8.73 5.42
CA GLY A 367 -13.30 8.97 6.84
C GLY A 367 -12.02 8.85 7.64
N VAL A 368 -11.26 7.77 7.39
CA VAL A 368 -9.96 7.57 8.03
C VAL A 368 -9.00 8.70 7.65
N TYR A 369 -8.88 9.02 6.36
CA TYR A 369 -7.98 10.06 5.87
C TYR A 369 -8.34 11.44 6.42
N HIS A 370 -9.64 11.74 6.55
CA HIS A 370 -10.10 12.95 7.22
C HIS A 370 -9.62 13.01 8.67
N SER A 371 -9.75 11.91 9.44
CA SER A 371 -9.27 11.87 10.83
C SER A 371 -7.75 12.01 10.95
N SER A 372 -7.00 11.51 9.97
CA SER A 372 -5.55 11.70 9.88
C SER A 372 -5.18 13.17 9.57
N LEU A 373 -6.00 13.87 8.78
CA LEU A 373 -5.79 15.26 8.40
C LEU A 373 -6.27 16.29 9.43
N SER A 374 -7.35 16.01 10.18
CA SER A 374 -7.88 16.90 11.22
C SER A 374 -7.00 16.96 12.46
N GLY A 375 -5.99 16.09 12.56
CA GLY A 375 -5.08 16.05 13.71
C GLY A 375 -5.70 15.39 14.95
N ASP A 376 -6.89 14.81 14.86
CA ASP A 376 -7.51 14.06 15.97
C ASP A 376 -6.66 12.84 16.35
N GLN A 377 -5.95 12.24 15.40
CA GLN A 377 -4.97 11.19 15.68
C GLN A 377 -3.67 11.71 16.33
N GLY A 378 -3.32 12.98 16.10
CA GLY A 378 -2.13 13.62 16.65
C GLY A 378 -2.24 13.92 18.14
N HIS A 379 -3.44 14.22 18.65
CA HIS A 379 -3.65 14.58 20.07
C HIS A 379 -3.39 13.43 21.06
N GLY A 380 -3.48 12.18 20.61
CA GLY A 380 -3.06 11.01 21.40
C GLY A 380 -1.53 10.90 21.52
N MET A 381 -0.80 11.32 20.47
CA MET A 381 0.67 11.24 20.42
C MET A 381 1.32 12.46 21.08
N THR A 382 0.73 13.66 20.97
CA THR A 382 1.23 14.88 21.63
C THR A 382 1.07 14.83 23.16
N ARG A 383 0.03 14.14 23.69
CA ARG A 383 -0.11 13.90 25.14
C ARG A 383 0.99 13.01 25.72
N GLN A 384 1.62 12.15 24.91
CA GLN A 384 2.77 11.35 25.35
C GLN A 384 4.08 12.16 25.38
N PHE A 385 4.21 13.21 24.56
CA PHE A 385 5.39 14.10 24.59
C PHE A 385 5.32 15.19 25.67
N HIS A 386 4.16 15.45 26.29
CA HIS A 386 3.99 16.42 27.38
C HIS A 386 3.53 15.80 28.71
N GLY A 387 3.55 14.48 28.82
CA GLY A 387 3.17 13.75 30.02
C GLY A 387 4.30 13.54 31.02
N ASN A 388 5.06 14.59 31.38
CA ASN A 388 5.85 14.56 32.63
C ASN A 388 6.18 15.96 33.16
N SER A 389 5.16 16.69 33.61
CA SER A 389 5.32 17.75 34.61
C SER A 389 4.30 17.48 35.71
N GLY A 390 4.80 17.06 36.87
CA GLY A 390 4.01 16.57 37.98
C GLY A 390 3.01 17.58 38.55
N GLY A 391 1.90 16.99 39.00
CA GLY A 391 0.93 17.41 40.02
C GLY A 391 0.84 18.85 40.50
N ALA A 392 -0.37 19.40 40.48
CA ALA A 392 -1.16 19.69 41.68
C ALA A 392 -2.54 20.27 41.33
N GLY A 393 -3.59 19.79 42.00
CA GLY A 393 -4.83 20.53 42.27
C GLY A 393 -5.94 20.49 41.21
N GLN A 394 -6.99 19.71 41.49
CA GLN A 394 -8.36 20.05 41.07
C GLN A 394 -8.74 21.46 41.60
N PRO A 395 -9.63 22.19 40.92
CA PRO A 395 -11.03 22.13 41.35
C PRO A 395 -12.07 22.13 40.21
N SER A 396 -13.21 21.55 40.56
CA SER A 396 -14.53 21.59 39.93
C SER A 396 -15.04 22.99 39.55
N GLY A 397 -15.72 23.11 38.40
CA GLY A 397 -16.60 24.24 38.08
C GLY A 397 -17.06 24.30 36.62
N GLN A 398 -18.37 24.20 36.40
CA GLN A 398 -19.05 24.39 35.11
C GLN A 398 -19.14 25.90 34.70
N PRO A 399 -19.54 26.24 33.46
CA PRO A 399 -19.15 27.47 32.77
C PRO A 399 -20.20 28.60 32.81
N GLY A 400 -19.75 29.85 32.65
CA GLY A 400 -20.61 30.95 32.18
C GLY A 400 -20.16 32.36 32.60
N GLY A 401 -20.02 33.27 31.63
CA GLY A 401 -20.08 34.73 31.85
C GLY A 401 -18.88 35.56 31.35
N GLN A 402 -19.05 36.21 30.20
CA GLN A 402 -18.34 37.46 29.83
C GLN A 402 -18.99 38.67 30.57
N PRO A 403 -18.55 39.94 30.35
CA PRO A 403 -17.23 40.55 30.51
C PRO A 403 -17.32 41.88 31.31
N SER A 404 -16.20 42.51 31.72
CA SER A 404 -15.96 43.98 31.72
C SER A 404 -14.87 44.43 32.71
N GLY A 405 -14.13 45.49 32.34
CA GLY A 405 -13.52 46.43 33.30
C GLY A 405 -11.99 46.47 33.39
N GLN A 406 -11.35 47.31 32.58
CA GLN A 406 -10.15 48.08 32.98
C GLN A 406 -10.52 49.15 34.05
N PRO A 407 -9.62 49.93 34.70
CA PRO A 407 -8.17 50.15 34.42
C PRO A 407 -7.19 50.27 35.63
N ALA A 408 -5.90 50.33 35.28
CA ALA A 408 -4.79 51.14 35.84
C ALA A 408 -4.39 51.12 37.33
N GLY A 409 -3.07 51.00 37.59
CA GLY A 409 -2.46 51.49 38.83
C GLY A 409 -1.08 50.95 39.21
N GLN A 410 -0.03 51.61 38.73
CA GLN A 410 1.22 52.00 39.44
C GLN A 410 2.08 50.96 40.20
N SER A 411 3.37 50.90 39.80
CA SER A 411 4.57 50.53 40.59
C SER A 411 4.83 51.58 41.72
N PRO A 412 5.77 51.43 42.71
CA PRO A 412 7.13 50.89 42.55
C PRO A 412 7.88 50.29 43.78
N THR A 413 9.17 49.96 43.55
CA THR A 413 10.33 49.92 44.46
C THR A 413 10.57 48.73 45.42
N GLY A 414 11.83 48.25 45.45
CA GLY A 414 12.44 47.63 46.64
C GLY A 414 13.41 46.47 46.42
N GLN A 415 14.60 46.70 45.87
CA GLN A 415 15.83 45.93 46.19
C GLN A 415 16.42 46.47 47.51
N PRO A 416 17.28 45.77 48.30
CA PRO A 416 18.55 45.19 47.79
C PRO A 416 19.21 43.99 48.54
N ALA A 417 20.32 43.53 47.91
CA ALA A 417 21.59 43.04 48.48
C ALA A 417 21.75 41.61 49.07
N GLY A 418 22.76 40.90 48.55
CA GLY A 418 23.37 39.66 49.09
C GLY A 418 24.57 39.92 50.02
N PRO A 419 25.25 38.85 50.49
CA PRO A 419 26.63 38.49 50.04
C PRO A 419 26.76 36.94 49.89
N GLY A 420 27.76 36.24 49.29
CA GLY A 420 29.17 36.49 49.00
C GLY A 420 30.03 35.21 49.25
N GLY A 421 30.20 34.33 48.24
CA GLY A 421 31.42 33.51 47.94
C GLY A 421 31.71 32.16 48.66
N PRO A 422 32.76 31.37 48.29
CA PRO A 422 33.52 31.26 47.01
C PRO A 422 33.93 29.79 46.58
N GLY A 423 34.46 29.61 45.33
CA GLY A 423 35.61 28.69 45.07
C GLY A 423 35.53 27.46 44.11
N ARG A 424 35.82 27.67 42.80
CA ARG A 424 36.74 26.97 41.83
C ARG A 424 36.78 25.40 41.67
N PRO A 425 37.42 24.83 40.60
CA PRO A 425 37.51 25.20 39.17
C PRO A 425 37.43 24.01 38.16
N GLY A 426 37.25 24.30 36.85
CA GLY A 426 37.91 23.58 35.73
C GLY A 426 37.12 22.50 34.96
N GLY A 427 37.12 22.60 33.62
CA GLY A 427 36.75 21.51 32.72
C GLY A 427 36.28 21.97 31.34
N ARG A 428 37.07 21.70 30.30
CA ARG A 428 36.86 22.05 28.88
C ARG A 428 35.63 21.37 28.28
N GLY A 429 35.08 22.01 27.24
CA GLY A 429 33.96 21.50 26.46
C GLY A 429 34.29 20.27 25.61
N GLU A 430 33.25 19.46 25.44
CA GLU A 430 33.07 18.53 24.32
C GLU A 430 31.66 18.76 23.78
N GLN A 431 31.57 19.06 22.49
CA GLN A 431 30.34 19.00 21.72
C GLN A 431 29.99 17.52 21.51
N SER A 432 28.98 17.04 22.24
CA SER A 432 28.37 15.73 22.03
C SER A 432 27.24 15.86 20.99
N GLY A 433 27.34 15.07 19.92
CA GLY A 433 26.36 14.99 18.83
C GLY A 433 24.97 14.53 19.27
N PRO A 434 23.97 14.57 18.38
CA PRO A 434 22.60 14.27 18.75
C PRO A 434 22.48 12.81 19.18
N GLY A 435 22.14 12.65 20.45
CA GLY A 435 21.95 11.37 21.13
C GLY A 435 20.81 10.56 20.53
N ARG A 436 21.00 9.23 20.57
CA ARG A 436 19.96 8.22 20.39
C ARG A 436 18.74 8.56 21.25
N PRO A 437 17.50 8.31 20.79
CA PRO A 437 16.35 8.39 21.67
C PRO A 437 16.45 7.28 22.71
N ASP A 438 16.58 7.67 23.98
CA ASP A 438 16.56 6.76 25.11
C ASP A 438 15.24 5.98 25.16
N GLY A 439 15.36 4.67 25.33
CA GLY A 439 14.24 3.76 25.52
C GLY A 439 13.52 4.04 26.82
N HIS A 440 12.34 4.66 26.75
CA HIS A 440 11.47 4.85 27.89
C HIS A 440 10.37 3.77 27.96
N GLY A 441 10.60 2.79 28.85
CA GLY A 441 9.66 2.16 29.79
C GLY A 441 8.15 2.16 29.54
N GLY A 442 7.69 1.69 28.39
CA GLY A 442 6.32 1.17 28.20
C GLY A 442 6.38 -0.36 28.06
N SER A 443 5.43 -1.09 28.64
CA SER A 443 5.32 -2.56 28.49
C SER A 443 5.62 -2.98 27.05
N GLY A 444 6.58 -3.88 26.81
CA GLY A 444 7.03 -4.30 25.46
C GLY A 444 5.98 -5.01 24.59
N GLY A 445 4.70 -4.95 24.98
CA GLY A 445 3.56 -5.56 24.33
C GLY A 445 2.72 -4.59 23.50
N TYR A 446 1.81 -5.14 22.69
CA TYR A 446 0.89 -4.36 21.86
C TYR A 446 -0.14 -3.61 22.72
N THR A 447 -0.45 -2.37 22.38
CA THR A 447 -1.58 -1.60 22.94
C THR A 447 -2.66 -1.38 21.90
N SER A 448 -3.84 -0.86 22.28
CA SER A 448 -4.98 -0.77 21.36
C SER A 448 -4.74 0.14 20.15
N GLY A 449 -4.13 1.32 20.34
CA GLY A 449 -4.02 2.35 19.29
C GLY A 449 -5.39 2.88 18.80
N ARG A 450 -6.47 2.58 19.53
CA ARG A 450 -7.85 2.89 19.14
C ARG A 450 -8.07 4.40 19.12
N GLY A 451 -8.73 4.91 18.08
CA GLY A 451 -9.16 6.31 18.00
C GLY A 451 -10.65 6.51 18.29
N ASP A 452 -11.16 7.71 18.04
CA ASP A 452 -12.51 8.16 18.39
C ASP A 452 -13.64 7.31 17.76
N THR A 453 -14.88 7.53 18.22
CA THR A 453 -16.09 6.83 17.75
C THR A 453 -16.26 6.86 16.22
N ALA A 454 -15.78 7.90 15.54
CA ALA A 454 -15.76 8.00 14.08
C ALA A 454 -14.97 6.86 13.41
N LEU A 455 -13.81 6.47 13.95
CA LEU A 455 -13.00 5.37 13.39
C LEU A 455 -13.69 4.01 13.54
N THR A 456 -14.54 3.85 14.56
CA THR A 456 -15.37 2.64 14.70
C THR A 456 -16.39 2.53 13.56
N VAL A 457 -16.98 3.65 13.13
CA VAL A 457 -17.88 3.70 11.98
C VAL A 457 -17.14 3.32 10.69
N TYR A 458 -15.97 3.91 10.44
CA TYR A 458 -15.19 3.61 9.24
C TYR A 458 -14.68 2.17 9.20
N ALA A 459 -14.28 1.60 10.34
CA ALA A 459 -13.94 0.19 10.44
C ALA A 459 -15.16 -0.72 10.22
N SER A 460 -16.37 -0.29 10.61
CA SER A 460 -17.61 -1.05 10.35
C SER A 460 -17.93 -1.08 8.85
N LEU A 461 -17.72 0.02 8.13
CA LEU A 461 -17.83 0.07 6.67
C LEU A 461 -16.81 -0.86 5.99
N MET A 462 -15.56 -0.85 6.45
CA MET A 462 -14.53 -1.77 5.96
C MET A 462 -14.89 -3.24 6.25
N ALA A 463 -15.42 -3.55 7.44
CA ALA A 463 -15.88 -4.89 7.79
C ALA A 463 -17.01 -5.38 6.87
N ALA A 464 -17.97 -4.51 6.54
CA ALA A 464 -19.03 -4.81 5.57
C ALA A 464 -18.48 -5.06 4.16
N ALA A 465 -17.49 -4.28 3.73
CA ALA A 465 -16.80 -4.51 2.45
C ALA A 465 -16.03 -5.84 2.44
N VAL A 466 -15.32 -6.16 3.53
CA VAL A 466 -14.65 -7.46 3.72
C VAL A 466 -15.63 -8.61 3.61
N LEU A 467 -16.80 -8.52 4.24
CA LEU A 467 -17.85 -9.53 4.11
C LEU A 467 -18.33 -9.67 2.64
N GLY A 468 -18.55 -8.56 1.95
CA GLY A 468 -18.88 -8.55 0.53
C GLY A 468 -17.80 -9.21 -0.34
N LEU A 469 -16.53 -9.02 -0.02
CA LEU A 469 -15.40 -9.68 -0.69
C LEU A 469 -15.37 -11.19 -0.42
N VAL A 470 -15.62 -11.62 0.81
CA VAL A 470 -15.73 -13.06 1.15
C VAL A 470 -16.85 -13.72 0.35
N ILE A 471 -18.04 -13.11 0.31
CA ILE A 471 -19.18 -13.58 -0.50
C ILE A 471 -18.78 -13.65 -1.97
N SER A 472 -18.10 -12.62 -2.48
CA SER A 472 -17.65 -12.54 -3.87
C SER A 472 -16.63 -13.62 -4.21
N VAL A 473 -15.67 -13.92 -3.32
CA VAL A 473 -14.72 -15.03 -3.51
C VAL A 473 -15.49 -16.34 -3.62
N VAL A 474 -16.43 -16.60 -2.71
CA VAL A 474 -17.22 -17.83 -2.72
C VAL A 474 -18.05 -17.95 -4.00
N ASP A 475 -18.74 -16.88 -4.41
CA ASP A 475 -19.57 -16.86 -5.62
C ASP A 475 -18.73 -17.04 -6.89
N THR A 476 -17.70 -16.21 -7.08
CA THR A 476 -16.88 -16.20 -8.31
C THR A 476 -16.16 -17.53 -8.52
N VAL A 477 -15.75 -18.17 -7.43
CA VAL A 477 -14.98 -19.42 -7.45
C VAL A 477 -15.91 -20.64 -7.58
N ARG A 478 -17.21 -20.51 -7.29
CA ARG A 478 -18.25 -21.53 -7.58
C ARG A 478 -18.78 -21.48 -9.01
N ARG A 479 -18.67 -20.34 -9.70
CA ARG A 479 -19.15 -20.21 -11.09
C ARG A 479 -18.37 -21.13 -12.04
N PRO A 480 -19.04 -21.87 -12.94
CA PRO A 480 -18.37 -22.61 -13.99
C PRO A 480 -17.60 -21.64 -14.90
N ALA A 481 -16.53 -22.13 -15.53
CA ALA A 481 -15.81 -21.34 -16.51
C ALA A 481 -16.79 -20.89 -17.63
N PRO A 482 -16.72 -19.64 -18.10
CA PRO A 482 -17.52 -19.21 -19.24
C PRO A 482 -17.27 -20.14 -20.43
N ARG A 483 -18.35 -20.62 -21.08
CA ARG A 483 -18.22 -21.35 -22.35
C ARG A 483 -17.63 -20.41 -23.41
N PRO A 484 -16.74 -20.90 -24.30
CA PRO A 484 -16.22 -20.08 -25.38
C PRO A 484 -17.36 -19.57 -26.28
N ALA A 485 -17.29 -18.31 -26.68
CA ALA A 485 -18.34 -17.60 -27.44
C ALA A 485 -18.61 -18.16 -28.85
N HIS A 486 -17.97 -19.27 -29.25
CA HIS A 486 -18.17 -19.90 -30.55
C HIS A 486 -19.45 -20.74 -30.65
N ASP A 487 -20.09 -21.08 -29.52
CA ASP A 487 -21.33 -21.88 -29.52
C ASP A 487 -22.61 -21.03 -29.62
N ASP A 488 -22.56 -19.72 -29.34
CA ASP A 488 -23.75 -18.85 -29.35
C ASP A 488 -24.07 -18.27 -30.74
N ALA A 489 -23.28 -18.59 -31.77
CA ALA A 489 -23.57 -18.23 -33.17
C ALA A 489 -24.39 -19.29 -33.92
N ALA A 490 -24.79 -20.37 -33.23
CA ALA A 490 -25.55 -21.49 -33.81
C ALA A 490 -26.81 -21.81 -32.99
N THR A 491 -27.62 -20.80 -32.67
CA THR A 491 -29.03 -20.96 -32.27
C THR A 491 -29.86 -19.79 -32.73
#